data_AF-U4UTA4-F1
#
_entry.id   AF-U4UTA4-F1
#
_cell.length_a   1.000
_cell.length_b   1.000
_cell.length_c   1.000
_cell.angle_alpha   90.00
_cell.angle_beta   90.00
_cell.angle_gamma   90.00
#
_symmetry.space_group_name_H-M   'P 1'
#
loop_
_entity.id
_entity.type
_entity.pdbx_description
1 polymer ?
#
loop_
_entity_poly.entity_id
_entity_poly.type
_entity_poly.pdbx_seq_one_letter_code
_entity_poly.pdbx_strand_id
1 'polypeptide(L)'
;MEIKKNHSSDQQEPPERQPDVPYHQLFQFATLLDKLLIAVGIIASIICGVFQPYLMVLFGDVSGVLLDFTTAMNANLTFEEEKLTTEKLYDGTEYFAIMTSVSALIILVCTYISVVFFTQSSLRQTCKMRKLFMEKTINQDIGWYDQNQTGDFASIITE
;
A
#
# COMPACT_ATOMS: atom_id res chain seq x y z
N MET A 1 8.71 7.33 -69.20
CA MET A 1 7.51 7.12 -68.37
C MET A 1 7.95 6.29 -67.18
N GLU A 2 8.32 6.96 -66.08
CA GLU A 2 8.64 6.30 -64.82
C GLU A 2 7.36 6.23 -63.99
N ILE A 3 6.93 5.01 -63.66
CA ILE A 3 5.80 4.78 -62.75
C ILE A 3 6.34 4.87 -61.33
N LYS A 4 5.94 5.94 -60.63
CA LYS A 4 6.27 6.19 -59.22
C LYS A 4 5.07 5.83 -58.35
N LYS A 5 5.38 5.22 -57.19
CA LYS A 5 4.59 5.08 -55.95
C LYS A 5 3.40 4.11 -55.94
N ASN A 6 3.48 3.10 -55.09
CA ASN A 6 2.94 3.24 -53.72
C ASN A 6 3.54 2.18 -52.79
N HIS A 7 4.56 2.60 -52.03
CA HIS A 7 4.90 1.95 -50.78
C HIS A 7 3.88 2.46 -49.78
N SER A 8 2.87 1.63 -49.50
CA SER A 8 1.88 1.87 -48.45
C SER A 8 2.64 1.93 -47.13
N SER A 9 2.92 3.14 -46.69
CA SER A 9 3.32 3.46 -45.33
C SER A 9 2.29 2.88 -44.38
N ASP A 10 2.72 1.88 -43.60
CA ASP A 10 2.08 1.45 -42.36
C ASP A 10 1.92 2.69 -41.48
N GLN A 11 0.73 3.29 -41.51
CA GLN A 11 0.33 4.30 -40.55
C GLN A 11 -0.11 3.55 -39.31
N GLN A 12 0.82 3.35 -38.38
CA GLN A 12 0.50 2.90 -37.03
C GLN A 12 -0.25 4.05 -36.34
N GLU A 13 -1.56 3.89 -36.19
CA GLU A 13 -2.41 4.85 -35.47
C GLU A 13 -1.90 5.01 -34.03
N PRO A 14 -1.90 6.25 -33.47
CA PRO A 14 -1.51 6.46 -32.09
C PRO A 14 -2.45 5.70 -31.15
N PRO A 15 -1.96 5.14 -30.03
CA PRO A 15 -2.76 4.31 -29.14
C PRO A 15 -3.99 5.10 -28.68
N GLU A 16 -5.16 4.59 -29.03
CA GLU A 16 -6.46 5.15 -28.67
C GLU A 16 -6.56 5.17 -27.13
N ARG A 17 -6.81 6.35 -26.54
CA ARG A 17 -6.97 6.46 -25.08
C ARG A 17 -8.18 5.64 -24.68
N GLN A 18 -7.94 4.50 -24.04
CA GLN A 18 -9.00 3.70 -23.46
C GLN A 18 -9.75 4.56 -22.43
N PRO A 19 -11.08 4.61 -22.47
CA PRO A 19 -11.86 5.43 -21.55
C PRO A 19 -11.62 4.97 -20.10
N ASP A 20 -11.39 5.93 -19.20
CA ASP A 20 -11.14 5.65 -17.80
C ASP A 20 -12.31 4.88 -17.18
N VAL A 21 -12.02 3.65 -16.73
CA VAL A 21 -13.02 2.80 -16.11
C VAL A 21 -13.26 3.31 -14.68
N PRO A 22 -14.50 3.60 -14.29
CA PRO A 22 -14.76 4.14 -12.97
C PRO A 22 -14.45 3.10 -11.89
N TYR A 23 -13.82 3.52 -10.78
CA TYR A 23 -13.30 2.64 -9.72
C TYR A 23 -14.29 1.61 -9.17
N HIS A 24 -15.59 1.90 -9.19
CA HIS A 24 -16.63 0.97 -8.72
C HIS A 24 -16.79 -0.25 -9.65
N GLN A 25 -16.54 -0.10 -10.95
CA GLN A 25 -16.57 -1.20 -11.91
C GLN A 25 -15.35 -2.12 -11.76
N LEU A 26 -14.24 -1.62 -11.21
CA LEU A 26 -13.07 -2.44 -10.90
C LEU A 26 -13.40 -3.50 -9.83
N PHE A 27 -14.18 -3.11 -8.82
CA PHE A 27 -14.60 -4.01 -7.73
C PHE A 27 -15.86 -4.81 -8.02
N GLN A 28 -16.44 -4.72 -9.22
CA GLN A 28 -17.68 -5.44 -9.55
C GLN A 28 -17.49 -6.97 -9.55
N PHE A 29 -16.27 -7.44 -9.79
CA PHE A 29 -15.93 -8.86 -9.78
C PHE A 29 -15.56 -9.41 -8.40
N ALA A 30 -15.44 -8.54 -7.38
CA ALA A 30 -15.08 -8.92 -6.02
C ALA A 30 -16.23 -9.67 -5.33
N THR A 31 -15.92 -10.85 -4.78
CA THR A 31 -16.88 -11.65 -4.01
C THR A 31 -17.17 -10.97 -2.66
N LEU A 32 -18.30 -11.28 -2.00
CA LEU A 32 -18.64 -10.68 -0.69
C LEU A 32 -17.51 -10.87 0.35
N LEU A 33 -16.85 -12.03 0.34
CA LEU A 33 -15.69 -12.29 1.20
C LEU A 33 -14.48 -11.42 0.84
N ASP A 34 -14.24 -11.14 -0.43
CA ASP A 34 -13.11 -10.30 -0.86
C ASP A 34 -13.34 -8.84 -0.46
N LYS A 35 -14.59 -8.35 -0.54
CA LYS A 35 -14.96 -7.02 -0.01
C LYS A 35 -14.74 -6.92 1.51
N LEU A 36 -15.07 -7.96 2.27
CA LEU A 36 -14.78 -7.99 3.72
C LEU A 36 -13.28 -8.00 4.00
N LEU A 37 -12.50 -8.81 3.28
CA LEU A 37 -11.04 -8.87 3.40
C LEU A 37 -10.39 -7.51 3.11
N ILE A 38 -10.83 -6.82 2.06
CA ILE A 38 -10.38 -5.47 1.72
C ILE A 38 -10.75 -4.47 2.83
N ALA A 39 -11.98 -4.52 3.35
CA ALA A 39 -12.41 -3.61 4.42
C ALA A 39 -11.55 -3.77 5.69
N VAL A 40 -11.26 -5.01 6.09
CA VAL A 40 -10.38 -5.29 7.24
C VAL A 40 -8.94 -4.82 6.96
N GLY A 41 -8.45 -5.06 5.73
CA GLY A 41 -7.12 -4.59 5.31
C GLY A 41 -6.97 -3.06 5.36
N ILE A 42 -8.01 -2.31 4.97
CA ILE A 42 -8.05 -0.85 5.03
C ILE A 42 -7.99 -0.37 6.49
N ILE A 43 -8.81 -0.94 7.37
CA ILE A 43 -8.80 -0.58 8.80
C ILE A 43 -7.41 -0.82 9.40
N ALA A 44 -6.81 -1.99 9.12
CA ALA A 44 -5.47 -2.33 9.56
C ALA A 44 -4.40 -1.37 9.02
N SER A 45 -4.52 -0.95 7.77
CA SER A 45 -3.60 0.01 7.14
C SER A 45 -3.71 1.41 7.74
N ILE A 46 -4.93 1.86 8.08
CA ILE A 46 -5.15 3.13 8.79
C ILE A 46 -4.47 3.12 10.15
N ILE A 47 -4.60 2.02 10.92
CA ILE A 47 -3.94 1.87 12.22
C ILE A 47 -2.42 1.96 12.06
N CYS A 48 -1.85 1.28 11.06
CA CYS A 48 -0.41 1.38 10.76
C CYS A 48 0.00 2.80 10.34
N GLY A 49 -0.86 3.53 9.62
CA GLY A 49 -0.61 4.92 9.24
C GLY A 49 -0.61 5.88 10.44
N VAL A 50 -1.53 5.71 11.39
CA VAL A 50 -1.61 6.50 12.63
C VAL A 50 -0.46 6.19 13.58
N PHE A 51 0.14 5.01 13.48
CA PHE A 51 1.30 4.68 14.31
C PHE A 51 2.51 5.59 14.06
N GLN A 52 2.72 6.03 12.82
CA GLN A 52 3.88 6.86 12.48
C GLN A 52 3.90 8.22 13.22
N PRO A 53 2.81 9.00 13.26
CA PRO A 53 2.75 10.19 14.12
C PRO A 53 2.69 9.85 15.62
N TYR A 54 2.12 8.71 16.02
CA TYR A 54 2.10 8.29 17.42
C TYR A 54 3.52 8.05 17.97
N LEU A 55 4.40 7.41 17.20
CA LEU A 55 5.80 7.22 17.59
C LEU A 55 6.54 8.55 17.76
N MET A 56 6.21 9.56 16.94
CA MET A 56 6.76 10.91 17.06
C MET A 56 6.36 11.58 18.39
N VAL A 57 5.12 11.39 18.84
CA VAL A 57 4.66 11.92 20.15
C VAL A 57 5.41 11.26 21.30
N LEU A 58 5.52 9.92 21.29
CA LEU A 58 6.27 9.19 22.32
C LEU A 58 7.74 9.62 22.40
N PHE A 59 8.37 9.88 21.25
CA PHE A 59 9.73 10.40 21.21
C PHE A 59 9.82 11.82 21.79
N GLY A 60 8.79 12.65 21.57
CA GLY A 60 8.67 13.98 22.18
C GLY A 60 8.64 13.93 23.70
N ASP A 61 7.87 13.01 24.28
CA ASP A 61 7.73 12.85 25.72
C ASP A 61 9.08 12.49 26.39
N VAL A 62 9.83 11.54 25.83
CA VAL A 62 11.17 11.17 26.33
C VAL A 62 12.15 12.33 26.18
N SER A 63 12.13 13.02 25.04
CA SER A 63 12.98 14.18 24.80
C SER A 63 12.72 15.28 25.85
N GLY A 64 11.46 15.50 26.23
CA GLY A 64 11.09 16.42 27.32
C GLY A 64 11.74 16.05 28.65
N VAL A 65 11.63 14.78 29.05
CA VAL A 65 12.25 14.27 30.31
C VAL A 65 13.78 14.38 30.26
N LEU A 66 14.40 14.14 29.11
CA LEU A 66 15.85 14.30 28.92
C LEU A 66 16.30 15.76 29.03
N LEU A 67 15.51 16.70 28.51
CA LEU A 67 15.78 18.14 28.62
C LEU A 67 15.64 18.61 30.07
N ASP A 68 14.61 18.15 30.79
CA ASP A 68 14.43 18.43 32.22
C ASP A 68 15.61 17.90 33.04
N PHE A 69 16.10 16.69 32.74
CA PHE A 69 17.30 16.15 33.37
C PHE A 69 18.55 16.98 33.08
N THR A 70 18.74 17.38 31.83
CA THR A 70 19.91 18.17 31.42
C THR A 70 19.91 19.56 32.05
N THR A 71 18.76 20.22 32.11
CA THR A 71 18.63 21.55 32.75
C THR A 71 18.85 21.48 34.26
N ALA A 72 18.32 20.44 34.91
CA ALA A 72 18.55 20.16 36.32
C ALA A 72 20.04 19.92 36.63
N MET A 73 20.75 19.11 35.83
CA MET A 73 22.20 18.90 36.02
C MET A 73 23.02 20.19 35.86
N ASN A 74 22.65 21.07 34.91
CA ASN A 74 23.34 22.34 34.71
C ASN A 74 23.10 23.36 35.84
N ALA A 75 22.04 23.19 36.64
CA ALA A 75 21.71 24.07 37.75
C ALA A 75 22.52 23.83 39.04
N ASN A 76 23.48 22.88 39.03
CA ASN A 76 24.38 22.57 40.14
C ASN A 76 23.60 22.20 41.43
N LEU A 77 22.68 21.24 41.27
CA LEU A 77 21.71 20.82 42.29
C LEU A 77 22.35 20.05 43.47
N THR A 78 21.60 19.95 44.56
CA THR A 78 21.98 19.17 45.75
C THR A 78 21.92 17.67 45.43
N PHE A 79 22.73 16.84 46.10
CA PHE A 79 22.80 15.38 45.87
C PHE A 79 21.44 14.64 45.94
N GLU A 80 20.51 15.14 46.74
CA GLU A 80 19.13 14.63 46.85
C GLU A 80 18.29 14.93 45.58
N GLU A 81 18.44 16.12 45.01
CA GLU A 81 17.71 16.55 43.81
C GLU A 81 18.26 15.88 42.54
N GLU A 82 19.57 15.60 42.51
CA GLU A 82 20.21 14.82 41.44
C GLU A 82 19.64 13.39 41.39
N LYS A 83 19.49 12.73 42.55
CA LYS A 83 18.87 11.40 42.64
C LYS A 83 17.42 11.40 42.19
N LEU A 84 16.64 12.38 42.64
CA LEU A 84 15.23 12.51 42.24
C LEU A 84 15.07 12.73 40.72
N THR A 85 15.94 13.54 40.13
CA THR A 85 15.91 13.81 38.68
C THR A 85 16.32 12.58 37.88
N THR A 86 17.30 11.83 38.40
CA THR A 86 17.75 10.57 37.80
C THR A 86 16.65 9.51 37.85
N GLU A 87 15.93 9.35 38.97
CA GLU A 87 14.80 8.42 39.05
C GLU A 87 13.68 8.78 38.07
N LYS A 88 13.34 10.07 37.92
CA LYS A 88 12.35 10.52 36.93
C LYS A 88 12.75 10.17 35.49
N LEU A 89 14.04 10.22 35.18
CA LEU A 89 14.55 9.85 33.86
C LEU A 89 14.44 8.34 33.61
N TYR A 90 14.75 7.52 34.62
CA TYR A 90 14.58 6.07 34.54
C TYR A 90 13.11 5.70 34.35
N ASP A 91 12.21 6.27 35.14
CA ASP A 91 10.76 6.02 35.04
C ASP A 91 10.19 6.46 33.67
N GLY A 92 10.57 7.65 33.19
CA GLY A 92 10.16 8.15 31.87
C GLY A 92 10.69 7.30 30.70
N THR A 93 11.93 6.81 30.81
CA THR A 93 12.54 5.95 29.78
C THR A 93 11.96 4.54 29.81
N GLU A 94 11.68 3.99 30.99
CA GLU A 94 11.03 2.68 31.15
C GLU A 94 9.62 2.69 30.55
N TYR A 95 8.81 3.70 30.88
CA TYR A 95 7.47 3.87 30.32
C TYR A 95 7.50 3.92 28.78
N PHE A 96 8.42 4.70 28.21
CA PHE A 96 8.60 4.76 26.76
C PHE A 96 9.00 3.42 26.16
N ALA A 97 9.97 2.72 26.76
CA ALA A 97 10.43 1.42 26.27
C ALA A 97 9.31 0.39 26.25
N ILE A 98 8.46 0.36 27.29
CA ILE A 98 7.31 -0.55 27.38
C ILE A 98 6.26 -0.20 26.31
N MET A 99 5.87 1.07 26.20
CA MET A 99 4.80 1.50 25.27
C MET A 99 5.20 1.32 23.81
N THR A 100 6.44 1.62 23.45
CA THR A 100 6.97 1.38 22.10
C THR A 100 7.05 -0.10 21.77
N SER A 101 7.52 -0.95 22.70
CA SER A 101 7.61 -2.40 22.50
C SER A 101 6.24 -3.04 22.26
N VAL A 102 5.24 -2.70 23.08
CA VAL A 102 3.87 -3.22 22.93
C VAL A 102 3.27 -2.77 21.59
N SER A 103 3.43 -1.49 21.26
CA SER A 103 2.91 -0.95 20.00
C SER A 103 3.55 -1.64 18.79
N ALA A 104 4.87 -1.85 18.81
CA ALA A 104 5.60 -2.52 17.73
C ALA A 104 5.05 -3.93 17.43
N LEU A 105 4.73 -4.71 18.47
CA LEU A 105 4.11 -6.04 18.30
C LEU A 105 2.73 -5.94 17.63
N ILE A 106 1.91 -4.96 18.03
CA ILE A 106 0.58 -4.74 17.45
C ILE A 106 0.69 -4.44 15.96
N ILE A 107 1.61 -3.54 15.57
CA ILE A 107 1.77 -3.14 14.17
C ILE A 107 2.35 -4.25 13.32
N LEU A 108 3.25 -5.07 13.88
CA LEU A 108 3.80 -6.22 13.18
C LEU A 108 2.69 -7.17 12.77
N VAL A 109 1.80 -7.51 13.70
CA VAL A 109 0.63 -8.37 13.43
C VAL A 109 -0.35 -7.68 12.47
N CYS A 110 -0.67 -6.42 12.70
CA CYS A 110 -1.63 -5.64 11.92
C CYS A 110 -1.18 -5.49 10.45
N THR A 111 0.10 -5.16 10.24
CA THR A 111 0.71 -5.02 8.91
C THR A 111 0.75 -6.35 8.18
N TYR A 112 1.14 -7.43 8.88
CA TYR A 112 1.16 -8.77 8.29
C TYR A 112 -0.22 -9.19 7.78
N ILE A 113 -1.25 -9.04 8.61
CA ILE A 113 -2.64 -9.36 8.23
C ILE A 113 -3.09 -8.49 7.05
N SER A 114 -2.81 -7.19 7.09
CA SER A 114 -3.20 -6.25 6.03
C SER A 114 -2.59 -6.66 4.67
N VAL A 115 -1.27 -6.92 4.63
CA VAL A 115 -0.57 -7.31 3.40
C VAL A 115 -1.08 -8.64 2.86
N VAL A 116 -1.28 -9.64 3.72
CA VAL A 116 -1.81 -10.95 3.31
C VAL A 116 -3.22 -10.81 2.74
N PHE A 117 -4.09 -10.01 3.37
CA PHE A 117 -5.47 -9.85 2.91
C PHE A 117 -5.55 -9.09 1.58
N PHE A 118 -4.76 -8.02 1.40
CA PHE A 118 -4.69 -7.31 0.12
C PHE A 118 -4.14 -8.19 -1.00
N THR A 119 -3.07 -8.93 -0.73
CA THR A 119 -2.46 -9.83 -1.72
C THR A 119 -3.40 -10.96 -2.10
N GLN A 120 -4.09 -11.57 -1.13
CA GLN A 120 -5.03 -12.64 -1.41
C GLN A 120 -6.24 -12.14 -2.20
N SER A 121 -6.75 -10.95 -1.86
CA SER A 121 -7.87 -10.35 -2.60
C SER A 121 -7.47 -9.99 -4.04
N SER A 122 -6.28 -9.41 -4.25
CA SER A 122 -5.81 -9.05 -5.58
C SER A 122 -5.62 -10.29 -6.47
N LEU A 123 -5.02 -11.37 -5.94
CA LEU A 123 -4.83 -12.62 -6.66
C LEU A 123 -6.16 -13.22 -7.12
N ARG A 124 -7.16 -13.27 -6.24
CA ARG A 124 -8.50 -13.80 -6.59
C ARG A 124 -9.18 -12.97 -7.67
N GLN A 125 -9.10 -11.64 -7.58
CA GLN A 125 -9.70 -10.74 -8.56
C GLN A 125 -9.00 -10.86 -9.91
N THR A 126 -7.66 -10.84 -9.95
CA THR A 126 -6.89 -10.98 -11.19
C THR A 126 -7.14 -12.32 -11.88
N CYS A 127 -7.16 -13.43 -11.14
CA CYS A 127 -7.47 -14.74 -11.70
C CYS A 127 -8.88 -14.80 -12.31
N LYS A 128 -9.87 -14.19 -11.63
CA LYS A 128 -11.25 -14.13 -12.13
C LYS A 128 -11.37 -13.27 -13.38
N MET A 129 -10.72 -12.10 -13.40
CA MET A 129 -10.69 -11.22 -14.57
C MET A 129 -10.02 -11.91 -15.77
N ARG A 130 -8.86 -12.55 -15.57
CA ARG A 130 -8.15 -13.29 -16.63
C ARG A 130 -8.99 -14.44 -17.19
N LYS A 131 -9.68 -15.20 -16.33
CA LYS A 131 -10.58 -16.28 -16.78
C LYS A 131 -11.74 -15.73 -17.62
N LEU A 132 -12.39 -14.66 -17.16
CA LEU A 132 -13.53 -14.06 -17.85
C LEU A 132 -13.10 -13.45 -19.19
N PHE A 133 -11.95 -12.77 -19.22
CA PHE A 133 -11.36 -12.21 -20.42
C PHE A 133 -11.09 -13.31 -21.46
N MET A 134 -10.37 -14.36 -21.07
CA MET A 134 -10.03 -15.48 -21.97
C MET A 134 -11.28 -16.20 -22.50
N GLU A 135 -12.31 -16.40 -21.65
CA GLU A 135 -13.58 -16.97 -22.08
C GLU A 135 -14.31 -16.09 -23.11
N LYS A 136 -14.29 -14.76 -22.95
CA LYS A 136 -14.94 -13.85 -23.89
C LYS A 136 -14.16 -13.74 -25.20
N THR A 137 -12.84 -13.60 -25.13
CA THR A 137 -11.97 -13.55 -26.30
C THR A 137 -12.16 -14.77 -27.20
N ILE A 138 -12.07 -15.99 -26.66
CA ILE A 138 -12.21 -17.22 -27.47
C ILE A 138 -13.58 -17.34 -28.16
N ASN A 139 -14.63 -16.73 -27.58
CA ASN A 139 -15.99 -16.78 -28.11
C ASN A 139 -16.34 -15.63 -29.07
N GLN A 140 -15.38 -14.76 -29.43
CA GLN A 140 -15.60 -13.71 -30.43
C GLN A 140 -15.69 -14.25 -31.86
N ASP A 141 -16.39 -13.52 -32.73
CA ASP A 141 -16.58 -13.88 -34.13
C ASP A 141 -15.32 -13.67 -34.98
N ILE A 142 -15.22 -14.41 -36.09
CA ILE A 142 -14.06 -14.37 -36.98
C ILE A 142 -13.82 -12.97 -37.59
N GLY A 143 -14.86 -12.16 -37.73
CA GLY A 143 -14.77 -10.79 -38.26
C GLY A 143 -14.07 -9.84 -37.29
N TRP A 144 -14.26 -10.04 -35.97
CA TRP A 144 -13.52 -9.32 -34.93
C TRP A 144 -12.02 -9.68 -34.92
N TYR A 145 -11.70 -10.96 -35.13
CA TYR A 145 -10.30 -11.42 -35.21
C TYR A 145 -9.54 -10.87 -36.43
N ASP A 146 -10.23 -10.60 -37.54
CA ASP A 146 -9.63 -10.05 -38.76
C ASP A 146 -9.29 -8.54 -38.60
N GLN A 147 -10.02 -7.83 -37.73
CA GLN A 147 -9.78 -6.42 -37.42
C GLN A 147 -8.71 -6.21 -36.34
N ASN A 148 -8.49 -7.18 -35.46
CA ASN A 148 -7.52 -7.11 -34.38
C ASN A 148 -6.41 -8.15 -34.59
N GLN A 149 -5.35 -7.79 -35.32
CA GLN A 149 -4.25 -8.72 -35.66
C GLN A 149 -3.52 -9.29 -34.44
N THR A 150 -3.15 -10.57 -34.56
CA THR A 150 -2.85 -11.59 -33.54
C THR A 150 -1.61 -11.38 -32.65
N GLY A 151 -0.99 -10.18 -32.65
CA GLY A 151 0.16 -9.86 -31.80
C GLY A 151 -0.21 -9.27 -30.44
N ASP A 152 -1.37 -8.63 -30.33
CA ASP A 152 -1.74 -7.79 -29.18
C ASP A 152 -2.43 -8.58 -28.06
N PHE A 153 -3.15 -9.65 -28.39
CA PHE A 153 -3.94 -10.39 -27.38
C PHE A 153 -3.11 -11.17 -26.38
N ALA A 154 -2.04 -11.83 -26.85
CA ALA A 154 -1.18 -12.62 -25.99
C ALA A 154 -0.42 -11.72 -25.01
N SER A 155 -0.01 -10.52 -25.44
CA SER A 155 0.60 -9.51 -24.56
C SER A 155 -0.40 -8.96 -23.55
N ILE A 156 -1.61 -8.56 -23.96
CA ILE A 156 -2.65 -7.99 -23.07
C ILE A 156 -3.05 -8.94 -21.93
N ILE A 157 -2.97 -10.25 -22.12
CA ILE A 157 -3.30 -11.22 -21.06
C ILE A 157 -2.19 -11.32 -20.01
N THR A 158 -0.93 -11.17 -20.45
CA THR A 158 0.25 -11.38 -19.61
C THR A 158 0.73 -10.10 -18.91
N GLU A 159 0.56 -8.95 -19.58
CA GLU A 159 0.83 -7.60 -19.06
C GLU A 159 -0.20 -7.20 -18.00
#